data_AF-A0A4U9TKS7-F1
#
_entry.id   AF-A0A4U9TKS7-F1
#
_cell.length_a   1.000
_cell.length_b   1.000
_cell.length_c   1.000
_cell.angle_alpha   90.00
_cell.angle_beta   90.00
_cell.angle_gamma   90.00
#
_symmetry.space_group_name_H-M   'P 1'
#
loop_
_entity.id
_entity.type
_entity.pdbx_description
1 polymer ?
#
loop_
_entity_poly.entity_id
_entity_poly.type
_entity_poly.pdbx_seq_one_letter_code
_entity_poly.pdbx_strand_id
1 'polypeptide(L)'
;MDISIQAGTKYIIGHSDAMLGTAVSNARCWDQLRENSYLMGQMADADTAYNGSRGLRTLGVRLKQHEISSIAIAQWLAARPEVERVNHPALPSCKRA
;
A
#
# COMPACT_ATOMS: atom_id res chain seq x y z
N MET A 1 4.68 7.00 -14.71
CA MET A 1 3.38 6.50 -14.23
C MET A 1 2.33 7.56 -14.54
N ASP A 2 1.24 7.18 -15.20
CA ASP A 2 0.12 8.10 -15.50
C ASP A 2 -0.90 8.16 -14.38
N ILE A 3 -1.23 6.99 -13.82
CA ILE A 3 -2.09 6.81 -12.66
C ILE A 3 -1.40 5.83 -11.71
N SER A 4 -1.30 6.21 -10.44
CA SER A 4 -0.91 5.32 -9.34
C SER A 4 -2.15 4.95 -8.55
N ILE A 5 -2.49 3.66 -8.55
CA ILE A 5 -3.64 3.12 -7.81
C ILE A 5 -3.13 2.42 -6.57
N GLN A 6 -3.71 2.72 -5.41
CA GLN A 6 -3.38 2.03 -4.17
C GLN A 6 -4.65 1.67 -3.40
N ALA A 7 -4.64 0.46 -2.83
CA ALA A 7 -5.62 0.08 -1.84
C ALA A 7 -5.27 0.77 -0.51
N GLY A 8 -5.89 1.92 -0.27
CA GLY A 8 -5.72 2.72 0.93
C GLY A 8 -6.07 2.00 2.23
N THR A 9 -6.95 0.99 2.18
CA THR A 9 -7.22 0.03 3.28
C THR A 9 -5.95 -0.58 3.90
N LYS A 10 -4.83 -0.62 3.16
CA LYS A 10 -3.62 -1.35 3.53
C LYS A 10 -2.69 -0.38 4.25
N TYR A 11 -1.54 -0.05 3.67
CA TYR A 11 -0.53 0.75 4.38
C TYR A 11 -0.95 2.20 4.65
N ILE A 12 -1.76 2.84 3.79
CA ILE A 12 -2.21 4.24 3.97
C ILE A 12 -3.00 4.37 5.27
N ILE A 13 -4.13 3.66 5.40
CA ILE A 13 -4.90 3.60 6.64
C ILE A 13 -4.04 2.98 7.73
N GLY A 14 -3.53 1.76 7.51
CA GLY A 14 -2.52 1.12 8.36
C GLY A 14 -2.99 0.69 9.75
N HIS A 15 -4.29 0.76 10.02
CA HIS A 15 -4.92 0.44 11.32
C HIS A 15 -6.02 -0.62 11.21
N SER A 16 -6.25 -1.19 10.02
CA SER A 16 -7.19 -2.30 9.78
C SER A 16 -8.65 -2.00 10.19
N ASP A 17 -9.07 -0.74 10.15
CA ASP A 17 -10.33 -0.23 10.69
C ASP A 17 -11.24 0.45 9.64
N ALA A 18 -10.76 0.64 8.41
CA ALA A 18 -11.53 1.26 7.34
C ALA A 18 -11.12 0.75 5.95
N MET A 19 -11.98 0.95 4.95
CA MET A 19 -11.70 0.64 3.55
C MET A 19 -11.58 1.92 2.72
N LEU A 20 -10.48 2.07 1.98
CA LEU A 20 -10.25 3.23 1.13
C LEU A 20 -9.54 2.79 -0.15
N GLY A 21 -9.93 3.37 -1.28
CA GLY A 21 -9.21 3.30 -2.55
C GLY A 21 -8.61 4.66 -2.90
N THR A 22 -7.45 4.68 -3.54
CA THR A 22 -6.84 5.91 -4.06
C THR A 22 -6.41 5.71 -5.50
N ALA A 23 -6.65 6.72 -6.33
CA ALA A 23 -6.11 6.83 -7.68
C ALA A 23 -5.54 8.24 -7.83
N VAL A 24 -4.23 8.34 -8.02
CA VAL A 24 -3.52 9.61 -8.18
C VAL A 24 -3.03 9.69 -9.61
N SER A 25 -3.47 10.71 -10.36
CA SER A 25 -3.07 10.90 -11.76
C SER A 25 -2.15 12.10 -11.94
N ASN A 26 -1.42 12.10 -13.06
CA ASN A 26 -0.88 13.34 -13.60
C ASN A 26 -2.00 14.18 -14.29
N ALA A 27 -1.63 15.37 -14.76
CA ALA A 27 -2.56 16.30 -15.40
C ALA A 27 -3.19 15.75 -16.69
N ARG A 28 -2.50 14.88 -17.44
CA ARG A 28 -2.98 14.34 -18.72
C ARG A 28 -4.21 13.46 -18.55
N CYS A 29 -4.33 12.76 -17.42
CA CYS A 29 -5.40 11.81 -17.15
C CYS A 29 -6.43 12.32 -16.13
N TRP A 30 -6.23 13.51 -15.55
CA TRP A 30 -7.05 13.99 -14.43
C TRP A 30 -8.53 14.17 -14.80
N ASP A 31 -8.82 14.87 -15.90
CA ASP A 31 -10.20 15.18 -16.27
C ASP A 31 -11.02 13.90 -16.51
N GLN A 32 -10.43 12.93 -17.22
CA GLN A 32 -11.05 11.63 -17.47
C GLN A 32 -11.23 10.82 -16.17
N LEU A 33 -10.22 10.79 -15.29
CA LEU A 33 -10.30 10.06 -14.03
C LEU A 33 -11.39 10.65 -13.12
N ARG A 34 -11.42 11.98 -12.97
CA ARG A 34 -12.40 12.70 -12.15
C ARG A 34 -13.82 12.46 -12.66
N GLU A 35 -14.05 12.60 -13.96
CA GLU A 35 -15.39 12.45 -14.56
C GLU A 35 -15.90 11.02 -14.40
N ASN A 36 -15.08 10.01 -14.71
CA ASN A 36 -15.48 8.61 -14.56
C ASN A 36 -15.73 8.25 -13.09
N SER A 37 -14.89 8.74 -12.17
CA SER A 37 -15.09 8.55 -10.73
C SER A 37 -16.43 9.13 -10.28
N TYR A 38 -16.79 10.31 -10.77
CA TYR A 38 -18.06 10.97 -10.46
C TYR A 38 -19.26 10.20 -11.01
N LEU A 39 -19.24 9.83 -12.30
CA LEU A 39 -20.32 9.09 -12.96
C LEU A 39 -20.57 7.71 -12.33
N MET A 40 -19.53 7.06 -11.84
CA MET A 40 -19.63 5.76 -11.15
C MET A 40 -19.91 5.89 -9.64
N GLY A 41 -20.08 7.11 -9.12
CA GLY A 41 -20.33 7.36 -7.70
C GLY A 41 -19.19 6.90 -6.77
N GLN A 42 -17.96 6.86 -7.26
CA GLN A 42 -16.79 6.45 -6.48
C GLN A 42 -16.41 7.58 -5.53
N MET A 43 -16.83 7.45 -4.28
CA MET A 43 -16.61 8.43 -3.23
C MET A 43 -16.20 7.76 -1.92
N ALA A 44 -15.54 8.52 -1.04
CA ALA A 44 -15.28 8.12 0.33
C ALA A 44 -16.14 8.98 1.27
N ASP A 45 -16.69 8.36 2.31
CA ASP A 45 -17.33 9.11 3.38
C ASP A 45 -16.30 9.91 4.20
N ALA A 46 -16.79 10.89 4.97
CA ALA A 46 -15.94 11.80 5.72
C ALA A 46 -15.10 11.08 6.79
N ASP A 47 -15.67 10.06 7.44
CA ASP A 47 -14.99 9.32 8.52
C ASP A 47 -13.88 8.45 7.94
N THR A 48 -14.12 7.77 6.82
CA THR A 48 -13.09 7.02 6.08
C THR A 48 -11.98 7.94 5.57
N ALA A 49 -12.31 9.13 5.06
CA ALA A 49 -11.32 10.11 4.62
C ALA A 49 -10.47 10.63 5.79
N TYR A 50 -11.08 10.83 6.96
CA TYR A 50 -10.38 11.16 8.20
C TYR A 50 -9.45 10.02 8.64
N ASN A 51 -9.92 8.77 8.62
CA ASN A 51 -9.12 7.60 8.99
C ASN A 51 -7.90 7.43 8.08
N GLY A 52 -8.06 7.64 6.77
CA GLY A 52 -6.94 7.69 5.83
C GLY A 52 -5.94 8.79 6.19
N SER A 53 -6.43 10.02 6.42
CA SER A 53 -5.59 11.17 6.79
C SER A 53 -4.86 10.98 8.12
N ARG A 54 -5.51 10.37 9.11
CA ARG A 54 -4.91 9.97 10.39
C ARG A 54 -3.81 8.93 10.17
N GLY A 55 -4.07 7.92 9.35
CA GLY A 55 -3.10 6.88 8.99
C GLY A 55 -1.82 7.44 8.36
N LEU A 56 -1.96 8.44 7.47
CA LEU A 56 -0.82 9.09 6.81
C LEU A 56 0.17 9.74 7.79
N ARG A 57 -0.30 10.28 8.93
CA ARG A 57 0.55 10.95 9.92
C ARG A 57 1.63 10.03 10.51
N THR A 58 1.40 8.72 10.52
CA THR A 58 2.35 7.71 11.03
C THR A 58 2.88 6.78 9.94
N LEU A 59 2.54 7.03 8.67
CA LEU A 59 2.91 6.13 7.56
C LEU A 59 4.43 5.91 7.49
N GLY A 60 5.22 6.98 7.56
CA GLY A 60 6.68 6.88 7.44
C GLY A 60 7.31 5.99 8.52
N VAL A 61 6.92 6.18 9.79
CA VAL A 61 7.45 5.37 10.90
C VAL A 61 6.96 3.92 10.84
N ARG A 62 5.70 3.70 10.43
CA ARG A 62 5.15 2.35 10.27
C ARG A 62 5.83 1.60 9.13
N LEU A 63 5.98 2.22 7.95
CA LEU A 63 6.64 1.57 6.80
C LEU A 63 8.10 1.26 7.09
N LYS A 64 8.84 2.15 7.75
CA LYS A 64 10.20 1.89 8.20
C LYS A 64 10.27 0.67 9.12
N GLN A 65 9.35 0.57 10.08
CA GLN A 65 9.31 -0.59 10.97
C GLN A 65 8.91 -1.87 10.22
N HIS A 66 7.96 -1.81 9.29
CA HIS A 66 7.59 -2.94 8.44
C HIS A 66 8.77 -3.43 7.60
N GLU A 67 9.56 -2.53 7.02
CA GLU A 67 10.77 -2.87 6.27
C GLU A 67 11.78 -3.63 7.15
N ILE A 68 12.15 -3.06 8.31
CA ILE A 68 13.09 -3.68 9.24
C ILE A 68 12.62 -5.07 9.67
N SER A 69 11.35 -5.18 10.11
CA SER A 69 10.79 -6.44 10.60
C SER A 69 10.65 -7.47 9.48
N SER A 70 10.18 -7.08 8.30
CA SER A 70 9.98 -8.01 7.17
C SER A 70 11.30 -8.59 6.67
N ILE A 71 12.37 -7.79 6.58
CA ILE A 71 13.70 -8.27 6.20
C ILE A 71 14.25 -9.24 7.25
N ALA A 72 14.13 -8.92 8.54
CA ALA A 72 14.58 -9.81 9.62
C ALA A 72 13.85 -11.17 9.58
N ILE A 73 12.53 -11.16 9.42
CA ILE A 73 11.72 -12.38 9.28
C ILE A 73 12.12 -13.15 8.01
N ALA A 74 12.31 -12.46 6.88
CA ALA A 74 12.69 -13.09 5.63
C ALA A 74 14.06 -13.78 5.72
N GLN A 75 15.05 -13.15 6.35
CA GLN A 75 16.36 -13.74 6.61
C GLN A 75 16.27 -14.94 7.56
N TRP A 76 15.49 -14.81 8.64
CA TRP A 76 15.28 -15.91 9.57
C TRP A 76 14.63 -17.12 8.88
N LEU A 77 13.56 -16.90 8.10
CA LEU A 77 12.88 -17.95 7.33
C LEU A 77 13.81 -18.60 6.30
N ALA A 78 14.69 -17.82 5.65
CA ALA A 78 15.61 -18.34 4.65
C ALA A 78 16.69 -19.28 5.23
N ALA A 79 16.94 -19.22 6.55
CA ALA A 79 17.88 -20.11 7.24
C ALA A 79 17.21 -21.39 7.78
N ARG A 80 15.90 -21.56 7.62
CA ARG A 80 15.15 -22.70 8.17
C ARG A 80 15.20 -23.89 7.21
N PRO A 81 15.65 -25.09 7.62
CA PRO A 81 15.66 -26.26 6.77
C PRO A 81 14.25 -26.72 6.37
N GLU A 82 13.22 -26.39 7.16
CA GLU A 82 11.83 -26.67 6.86
C GLU A 82 11.19 -25.73 5.83
N VAL A 83 11.85 -24.63 5.45
CA VAL A 83 11.31 -23.64 4.51
C VAL A 83 11.92 -23.87 3.13
N GLU A 84 11.07 -24.25 2.17
CA GLU A 84 11.50 -24.50 0.79
C GLU A 84 11.97 -23.20 0.09
N ARG A 85 11.23 -22.09 0.26
CA ARG A 85 11.51 -20.84 -0.45
C ARG A 85 10.95 -19.61 0.26
N VAL A 86 11.71 -18.52 0.22
CA VAL A 86 11.29 -17.19 0.68
C VAL A 86 11.26 -16.20 -0.50
N ASN A 87 10.12 -15.55 -0.71
CA ASN A 87 9.93 -14.54 -1.76
C ASN A 87 9.82 -13.14 -1.14
N HIS A 88 10.96 -12.59 -0.73
CA HIS A 88 11.03 -11.23 -0.19
C HIS A 88 11.90 -10.36 -1.11
N PRO A 89 11.42 -9.19 -1.61
CA PRO A 89 12.15 -8.39 -2.60
C PRO A 89 13.57 -7.96 -2.19
N ALA A 90 13.83 -7.84 -0.89
CA ALA A 90 15.16 -7.51 -0.36
C ALA A 90 16.15 -8.68 -0.36
N LEU A 91 15.70 -9.92 -0.55
CA LEU A 91 16.59 -11.09 -0.60
C LEU A 91 17.16 -11.29 -2.01
N PRO A 92 18.47 -11.51 -2.18
CA PRO A 92 19.08 -11.74 -3.50
C PRO A 92 18.51 -12.97 -4.24
N SER A 93 18.04 -13.96 -3.50
CA SER A 93 17.42 -15.18 -4.04
C SER A 93 16.03 -14.92 -4.63
N CYS A 94 15.39 -13.79 -4.30
CA CYS A 94 14.09 -13.43 -4.84
C CYS A 94 14.25 -12.95 -6.28
N LYS A 95 13.69 -13.71 -7.22
CA LYS A 95 13.58 -13.25 -8.62
C LYS A 95 12.77 -11.94 -8.64
N ARG A 96 13.28 -10.92 -9.33
CA ARG A 96 12.52 -9.70 -9.58
C ARG A 96 11.32 -10.05 -10.45
N ALA A 97 10.14 -9.58 -10.05
CA ALA A 97 8.92 -9.62 -10.86
C ALA A 97 8.97 -8.50 -11.92
#